data_AF-A0A7C5PSJ9-F1
#
_entry.id   AF-A0A7C5PSJ9-F1
#
_cell.length_a   1.000
_cell.length_b   1.000
_cell.length_c   1.000
_cell.angle_alpha   90.00
_cell.angle_beta   90.00
_cell.angle_gamma   90.00
#
_symmetry.space_group_name_H-M   'P 1'
#
loop_
_entity.id
_entity.type
_entity.pdbx_description
1 polymer ?
#
loop_
_entity_poly.entity_id
_entity_poly.type
_entity_poly.pdbx_seq_one_letter_code
_entity_poly.pdbx_strand_id
1 'polypeptide(L)'
;MSQFYERIRYDENVNFIKSKPGHIEIGEDGRPVLCGERTIDREIYREPYDLVVLATGMQPTLATGAPEGISQQDEYGFVIDDGGQFAAGVASGPIDVALSTQSATAAALKAIQAVRAGN
;
A
#
# COMPACT_ATOMS: atom_id res chain seq x y z
N MET A 1 -14.85 0.29 -12.77
CA MET A 1 -13.46 0.76 -12.83
C MET A 1 -13.45 2.25 -12.49
N SER A 2 -12.39 2.82 -11.92
CA SER A 2 -12.36 4.27 -11.66
C SER A 2 -12.21 5.05 -12.98
N GLN A 3 -12.83 6.23 -13.09
CA GLN A 3 -12.70 7.10 -14.27
C GLN A 3 -11.23 7.45 -14.57
N PHE A 4 -10.40 7.53 -13.54
CA PHE A 4 -8.97 7.76 -13.65
C PHE A 4 -8.25 6.63 -14.40
N TYR A 5 -8.52 5.37 -14.03
CA TYR A 5 -7.91 4.22 -14.68
C TYR A 5 -8.33 4.12 -16.15
N GLU A 6 -9.62 4.31 -16.44
CA GLU A 6 -10.11 4.29 -17.82
C GLU A 6 -9.42 5.36 -18.68
N ARG A 7 -9.30 6.59 -18.15
CA ARG A 7 -8.60 7.68 -18.84
C ARG A 7 -7.15 7.32 -19.17
N ILE A 8 -6.39 6.77 -18.22
CA ILE A 8 -4.98 6.44 -18.43
C ILE A 8 -4.81 5.21 -19.33
N ARG A 9 -5.76 4.27 -19.31
CA ARG A 9 -5.71 3.09 -20.17
C ARG A 9 -5.75 3.44 -21.67
N TYR A 10 -6.30 4.60 -22.03
CA TYR A 10 -6.35 5.10 -23.40
C TYR A 10 -5.26 6.14 -23.72
N ASP A 11 -4.34 6.42 -22.79
CA ASP A 11 -3.20 7.31 -23.03
C ASP A 11 -2.10 6.55 -23.79
N GLU A 12 -1.73 7.05 -24.97
CA GLU A 12 -0.71 6.43 -25.83
C GLU A 12 0.69 6.42 -25.19
N ASN A 13 0.94 7.25 -24.18
CA ASN A 13 2.22 7.31 -23.47
C ASN A 13 2.32 6.29 -22.33
N VAL A 14 1.25 5.54 -22.03
CA VAL A 14 1.21 4.60 -20.89
C VAL A 14 0.92 3.19 -21.37
N ASN A 15 1.89 2.29 -21.17
CA ASN A 15 1.74 0.88 -21.49
C ASN A 15 1.47 0.06 -20.23
N PHE A 16 0.32 -0.61 -20.19
CA PHE A 16 -0.01 -1.56 -19.11
C PHE A 16 0.40 -2.98 -19.52
N ILE A 17 1.43 -3.52 -18.87
CA ILE A 17 1.94 -4.86 -19.13
C ILE A 17 1.56 -5.77 -17.97
N LYS A 18 0.73 -6.78 -18.24
CA LYS A 18 0.40 -7.82 -17.25
C LYS A 18 1.57 -8.80 -17.13
N SER A 19 2.48 -8.52 -16.21
CA SER A 19 3.70 -9.31 -16.02
C SER A 19 3.90 -9.74 -14.57
N LYS A 20 4.79 -10.72 -14.38
CA LYS A 20 5.40 -11.07 -13.09
C LYS A 20 6.88 -10.73 -13.18
N PRO A 21 7.29 -9.51 -12.80
CA PRO A 21 8.70 -9.15 -12.69
C PRO A 21 9.39 -10.08 -11.68
N GLY A 22 10.56 -10.59 -12.04
CA GLY A 22 11.37 -11.46 -11.18
C GLY A 22 12.43 -10.66 -10.44
N HIS A 23 13.29 -9.98 -11.17
CA HIS A 23 14.43 -9.24 -10.63
C HIS A 23 14.89 -8.14 -11.59
N ILE A 24 15.77 -7.27 -11.11
CA ILE A 24 16.40 -6.20 -11.89
C ILE A 24 17.90 -6.43 -11.88
N GLU A 25 18.52 -6.41 -13.05
CA GLU A 25 19.96 -6.50 -13.23
C GLU A 25 20.53 -5.16 -13.69
N ILE A 26 21.85 -4.99 -13.58
CA ILE A 26 22.54 -3.83 -14.17
C ILE A 26 23.13 -4.29 -15.52
N GLY A 27 22.73 -3.61 -16.59
CA GLY A 27 23.25 -3.86 -17.94
C GLY A 27 24.70 -3.41 -18.11
N GLU A 28 25.34 -3.82 -19.20
CA GLU A 28 26.73 -3.44 -19.53
C GLU A 28 26.89 -1.91 -19.70
N ASP A 29 25.82 -1.25 -20.12
CA ASP A 29 25.72 0.21 -20.25
C ASP A 29 25.34 0.93 -18.95
N GLY A 30 25.23 0.19 -17.84
CA GLY A 30 24.87 0.70 -16.52
C GLY A 30 23.37 0.91 -16.30
N ARG A 31 22.51 0.64 -17.30
CA ARG A 31 21.06 0.82 -17.16
C ARG A 31 20.40 -0.36 -16.42
N PRO A 32 19.33 -0.12 -15.65
CA PRO A 32 18.55 -1.20 -15.06
C PRO A 32 17.85 -2.03 -16.15
N VAL A 33 17.97 -3.34 -16.04
CA VAL A 33 17.35 -4.31 -16.94
C VAL A 33 16.28 -5.08 -16.15
N LEU A 34 15.01 -4.94 -16.56
CA LEU A 34 13.90 -5.63 -15.93
C LEU A 34 13.75 -7.03 -16.52
N CYS A 35 13.84 -8.04 -15.67
CA CYS A 35 13.70 -9.44 -16.03
C CYS A 35 12.40 -10.01 -15.45
N GLY A 36 11.61 -10.72 -16.26
CA GLY A 36 10.37 -11.32 -15.78
C GLY A 36 9.60 -12.10 -16.84
N GLU A 37 8.33 -12.39 -16.55
CA GLU A 37 7.43 -13.10 -17.45
C GLU A 37 6.20 -12.25 -17.81
N ARG A 38 5.89 -12.11 -19.10
CA ARG A 38 4.61 -11.59 -19.58
C ARG A 38 3.56 -12.69 -19.44
N THR A 39 2.68 -12.55 -18.46
CA THR A 39 1.76 -13.64 -18.06
C THR A 39 0.67 -13.97 -19.09
N ILE A 40 0.43 -13.08 -20.06
CA ILE A 40 -0.55 -13.31 -21.13
C ILE A 40 0.03 -14.30 -22.15
N ASP A 41 1.26 -14.06 -22.60
CA ASP A 41 1.90 -14.82 -23.67
C ASP A 41 2.91 -15.86 -23.15
N ARG A 42 3.18 -15.87 -21.83
CA ARG A 42 4.22 -16.65 -21.14
C ARG A 42 5.63 -16.43 -21.68
N GLU A 43 5.86 -15.25 -22.23
CA GLU A 43 7.15 -14.84 -22.76
C GLU A 43 8.04 -14.31 -21.63
N ILE A 44 9.27 -14.81 -21.55
CA ILE A 44 10.29 -14.28 -20.66
C ILE A 44 10.91 -13.06 -21.33
N TYR A 45 10.94 -11.93 -20.63
CA TYR A 45 11.52 -10.70 -21.14
C TYR A 45 12.72 -10.26 -20.30
N ARG A 46 13.64 -9.56 -20.97
CA ARG A 46 14.82 -8.93 -20.40
C ARG A 46 15.05 -7.60 -21.10
N GLU A 47 14.49 -6.53 -20.55
CA GLU A 47 14.36 -5.24 -21.23
C GLU A 47 15.11 -4.12 -20.47
N PRO A 48 15.97 -3.34 -21.14
CA PRO A 48 16.65 -2.20 -20.52
C PRO A 48 15.71 -0.99 -20.41
N TYR A 49 15.75 -0.31 -19.28
CA TYR A 49 15.03 0.94 -19.02
C TYR A 49 16.00 2.00 -18.50
N ASP A 50 15.68 3.28 -18.69
CA ASP A 50 16.51 4.36 -18.15
C ASP A 50 16.25 4.60 -16.65
N LEU A 51 15.04 4.26 -16.18
CA LEU A 51 14.64 4.34 -14.77
C LEU A 51 13.62 3.24 -14.46
N VAL A 52 13.80 2.57 -13.31
CA VAL A 52 12.80 1.65 -12.76
C VAL A 52 12.32 2.21 -11.42
N VAL A 53 11.00 2.35 -11.30
CA VAL A 53 10.34 2.83 -10.07
C VAL A 53 9.63 1.66 -9.40
N LEU A 54 9.99 1.39 -8.14
CA LEU A 54 9.34 0.37 -7.34
C LEU A 54 8.13 0.98 -6.63
N ALA A 55 6.92 0.58 -7.05
CA ALA A 55 5.68 0.93 -6.36
C ALA A 55 5.53 0.07 -5.10
N THR A 56 6.31 0.38 -4.06
CA THR A 56 6.36 -0.38 -2.81
C THR A 56 5.04 -0.30 -2.04
N GLY A 57 4.71 -1.38 -1.33
CA GLY A 57 3.57 -1.41 -0.41
C GLY A 57 3.78 -0.54 0.84
N MET A 58 2.78 -0.54 1.71
CA MET A 58 2.84 0.15 3.01
C MET A 58 3.23 -0.85 4.11
N GLN A 59 4.20 -0.49 4.93
CA GLN A 59 4.59 -1.22 6.14
C GLN A 59 4.27 -0.32 7.36
N PRO A 60 3.57 -0.82 8.39
CA PRO A 60 3.28 -0.03 9.58
C PRO A 60 4.56 0.26 10.37
N THR A 61 4.71 1.51 10.82
CA THR A 61 5.87 1.95 11.62
C THR A 61 6.01 1.18 12.93
N LEU A 62 4.90 0.70 13.48
CA LEU A 62 4.90 -0.03 14.75
C LEU A 62 5.41 -1.48 14.62
N ALA A 63 5.53 -2.01 13.40
CA ALA A 63 6.10 -3.35 13.17
C ALA A 63 7.57 -3.45 13.62
N THR A 64 8.29 -2.33 13.71
CA THR A 64 9.67 -2.28 14.21
C THR A 64 9.77 -2.08 15.73
N GLY A 65 8.65 -1.93 16.42
CA GLY A 65 8.57 -1.70 17.86
C GLY A 65 7.42 -0.77 18.22
N ALA A 66 6.54 -1.23 19.12
CA ALA A 66 5.44 -0.43 19.64
C ALA A 66 5.84 0.27 20.95
N PRO A 67 5.52 1.56 21.13
CA PRO A 67 5.56 2.21 22.44
C PRO A 67 4.72 1.44 23.47
N GLU A 68 5.09 1.54 24.74
CA GLU A 68 4.28 0.99 25.83
C GLU A 68 2.87 1.60 25.83
N GLY A 69 1.87 0.75 26.04
CA GLY A 69 0.48 1.18 26.14
C GLY A 69 -0.27 1.35 24.81
N ILE A 70 0.31 0.96 23.66
CA ILE A 70 -0.44 0.82 22.40
C ILE A 70 -1.32 -0.43 22.44
N SER A 71 -2.52 -0.35 21.84
CA SER A 71 -3.44 -1.47 21.71
C SER A 71 -2.85 -2.63 20.90
N GLN A 72 -3.57 -3.76 20.88
CA GLN A 72 -3.14 -4.96 20.18
C GLN A 72 -2.92 -4.71 18.68
N GLN A 73 -1.99 -5.46 18.08
CA GLN A 73 -1.71 -5.41 16.66
C GLN A 73 -2.11 -6.71 15.97
N ASP A 74 -2.42 -6.62 14.68
CA ASP A 74 -2.57 -7.80 13.82
C ASP A 74 -1.21 -8.44 13.47
N GLU A 75 -1.24 -9.54 12.71
CA GLU A 75 -0.02 -10.25 12.29
C GLU A 75 0.92 -9.42 11.40
N TYR A 76 0.43 -8.31 10.84
CA TYR A 76 1.20 -7.40 9.99
C TYR A 76 1.69 -6.15 10.75
N GLY A 77 1.30 -5.98 12.02
CA GLY A 77 1.70 -4.85 12.86
C GLY A 77 0.76 -3.63 12.78
N PHE A 78 -0.44 -3.78 12.22
CA PHE A 78 -1.46 -2.72 12.23
C PHE A 78 -2.28 -2.76 13.51
N VAL A 79 -2.73 -1.59 13.97
CA VAL A 79 -3.41 -1.40 15.25
C VAL A 79 -4.87 -1.86 15.18
N ILE A 80 -5.28 -2.63 16.18
CA ILE A 80 -6.65 -3.12 16.39
C ILE A 80 -7.31 -2.31 17.51
N ASP A 81 -8.56 -1.91 17.29
CA ASP A 81 -9.39 -1.24 18.30
C ASP A 81 -9.65 -2.18 19.50
N ASP A 82 -9.49 -1.67 20.73
CA ASP A 82 -9.74 -2.44 21.96
C ASP A 82 -10.89 -1.89 22.84
N GLY A 83 -11.58 -0.85 22.35
CA GLY A 83 -12.68 -0.19 23.05
C GLY A 83 -12.25 0.96 23.98
N GLY A 84 -10.96 1.05 24.32
CA GLY A 84 -10.36 2.23 24.97
C GLY A 84 -9.45 3.03 24.02
N GLN A 85 -8.86 2.35 23.05
CA GLN A 85 -8.02 2.90 21.99
C GLN A 85 -8.62 2.54 20.63
N PHE A 86 -8.60 3.52 19.72
CA PHE A 86 -9.18 3.40 18.40
C PHE A 86 -8.15 3.81 17.36
N ALA A 87 -7.89 2.91 16.40
CA ALA A 87 -6.98 3.15 15.31
C ALA A 87 -7.60 4.12 14.28
N ALA A 88 -6.76 4.98 13.70
CA ALA A 88 -7.16 5.96 12.71
C ALA A 88 -6.17 5.99 11.55
N GLY A 89 -6.68 6.23 10.34
CA GLY A 89 -5.87 6.32 9.15
C GLY A 89 -5.11 5.04 8.83
N VAL A 90 -3.88 5.20 8.33
CA VAL A 90 -3.02 4.07 7.91
C VAL A 90 -2.51 3.22 9.08
N ALA A 91 -2.72 3.66 10.34
CA ALA A 91 -2.37 2.88 11.51
C ALA A 91 -3.23 1.59 11.61
N SER A 92 -4.44 1.59 11.04
CA SER A 92 -5.33 0.42 11.02
C SER A 92 -5.17 -0.46 9.77
N GLY A 93 -4.36 -0.06 8.79
CA GLY A 93 -4.18 -0.81 7.54
C GLY A 93 -3.81 0.05 6.34
N PRO A 94 -3.45 -0.56 5.19
CA PRO A 94 -3.04 0.15 3.98
C PRO A 94 -4.27 0.73 3.25
N ILE A 95 -4.57 2.00 3.49
CA ILE A 95 -5.73 2.70 2.92
C ILE A 95 -5.34 4.02 2.26
N ASP A 96 -6.19 4.51 1.35
CA ASP A 96 -6.01 5.82 0.72
C ASP A 96 -6.35 6.98 1.66
N VAL A 97 -6.08 8.21 1.19
CA VAL A 97 -6.26 9.45 1.97
C VAL A 97 -7.73 9.70 2.33
N ALA A 98 -8.66 9.38 1.44
CA ALA A 98 -10.08 9.61 1.67
C ALA A 98 -10.60 8.67 2.76
N LEU A 99 -10.27 7.39 2.66
CA LEU A 99 -10.58 6.39 3.68
C LEU A 99 -9.88 6.70 5.00
N SER A 100 -8.65 7.22 4.97
CA SER A 100 -7.93 7.65 6.18
C SER A 100 -8.65 8.78 6.92
N THR A 101 -9.18 9.75 6.19
CA THR A 101 -9.96 10.86 6.77
C THR A 101 -11.29 10.38 7.34
N GLN A 102 -11.95 9.44 6.65
CA GLN A 102 -13.20 8.83 7.10
C GLN A 102 -12.99 7.98 8.35
N SER A 103 -11.93 7.16 8.39
CA SER A 103 -11.62 6.32 9.55
C SER A 103 -11.24 7.16 10.78
N ALA A 104 -10.52 8.27 10.60
CA ALA A 104 -10.26 9.21 11.68
C ALA A 104 -11.55 9.81 12.28
N THR A 105 -12.52 10.16 11.42
CA THR A 105 -13.83 10.65 11.87
C THR A 105 -14.58 9.56 12.65
N ALA A 106 -14.55 8.32 12.17
CA ALA A 106 -15.15 7.18 12.86
C ALA A 106 -14.50 6.91 14.22
N ALA A 107 -13.16 6.93 14.29
CA ALA A 107 -12.41 6.73 15.54
C ALA A 107 -12.75 7.81 16.58
N ALA A 108 -12.87 9.08 16.14
CA ALA A 108 -13.30 10.18 17.02
C ALA A 108 -14.71 9.95 17.58
N LEU A 109 -15.67 9.49 16.75
CA LEU A 109 -17.03 9.17 17.21
C LEU A 109 -17.05 8.00 18.19
N LYS A 110 -16.27 6.94 17.93
CA LYS A 110 -16.13 5.81 18.87
C LYS A 110 -15.55 6.25 20.21
N ALA A 111 -14.53 7.10 20.20
CA ALA A 111 -13.94 7.66 21.42
C ALA A 111 -14.95 8.49 22.22
N ILE A 112 -15.74 9.35 21.55
CA ILE A 112 -16.81 10.12 22.19
C ILE A 112 -17.85 9.20 22.83
N GLN A 113 -18.24 8.13 22.13
CA GLN A 113 -19.20 7.14 22.64
C GLN A 113 -18.64 6.37 23.85
N ALA A 114 -17.38 5.94 23.80
CA ALA A 114 -16.72 5.24 24.89
C ALA A 114 -16.67 6.09 26.16
N VAL A 115 -16.34 7.38 26.04
CA VAL A 115 -16.33 8.32 27.16
C VAL A 115 -17.73 8.56 27.71
N ARG A 116 -18.76 8.66 26.85
CA ARG A 116 -20.15 8.88 27.28
C ARG A 116 -20.79 7.65 27.93
N ALA A 117 -20.44 6.44 27.48
CA ALA A 117 -20.94 5.19 28.02
C ALA A 117 -20.27 4.79 29.35
N GLY A 118 -19.18 5.46 29.74
CA GLY A 118 -18.48 5.25 31.00
C GLY A 118 -19.08 5.96 32.23
N ASN A 119 -20.36 6.35 32.19
CA ASN A 119 -21.17 6.86 33.32
C ASN A 119 -22.36 5.94 33.61
#